data_AF-A0A8B7E3Q6-F1
#
_entry.id   AF-A0A8B7E3Q6-F1
#
_cell.length_a   1.000
_cell.length_b   1.000
_cell.length_c   1.000
_cell.angle_alpha   90.00
_cell.angle_beta   90.00
_cell.angle_gamma   90.00
#
_symmetry.space_group_name_H-M   'P 1'
#
loop_
_entity.id
_entity.type
_entity.pdbx_description
1 polymer ?
#
loop_
_entity_poly.entity_id
_entity_poly.type
_entity_poly.pdbx_seq_one_letter_code
_entity_poly.pdbx_strand_id
1 'polypeptide(L)'
;AYRINGFEQFCINLANEYIHQHFIRHVFIDEQEVYDEERLRIKPIDFHDNCLCLELIVKPPIGIIHLLSDESTIFQATDRSFLDKCHQYHARNEHYVKPKYGTPEFGINHYAGVVHYQVDMFLQKNRDFVRPEFFELLIYSRSMFIASLFPEFLDNREIHMSQPFATLDSHHSFTVSEKGKTNRLSSNVISSYNESLQNLLEKISKSSSFFVQCIRPNIDKSPLNFDDVLVMSQIQSYGIVETIKWRQIGFPIHMSYASFVKRYFVLCGKPKIILRNPPKENSKKICDQILKTAPERSNEYEMGENKESA
;
A
#
# COMPACT_ATOMS: atom_id res chain seq x y z
N ALA A 1 -9.77 8.70 -18.08
CA ALA A 1 -8.37 9.15 -18.15
C ALA A 1 -8.32 10.66 -17.98
N TYR A 2 -7.42 11.17 -17.14
CA TYR A 2 -7.12 12.61 -17.15
C TYR A 2 -6.44 12.96 -18.47
N ARG A 3 -6.60 14.20 -18.95
CA ARG A 3 -5.89 14.65 -20.17
C ARG A 3 -4.37 14.69 -19.97
N ILE A 4 -3.91 14.86 -18.73
CA ILE A 4 -2.50 14.95 -18.33
C ILE A 4 -2.36 14.27 -16.96
N ASN A 5 -1.46 13.29 -16.83
CA ASN A 5 -1.11 12.71 -15.54
C ASN A 5 0.21 13.32 -15.06
N GLY A 6 0.18 14.04 -13.93
CA GLY A 6 1.37 14.65 -13.31
C GLY A 6 1.81 13.92 -12.04
N PHE A 7 2.63 14.60 -11.24
CA PHE A 7 3.17 14.09 -9.97
C PHE A 7 2.10 13.59 -9.01
N GLU A 8 0.98 14.29 -8.89
CA GLU A 8 -0.13 13.93 -8.01
C GLU A 8 -0.76 12.60 -8.42
N GLN A 9 -0.96 12.39 -9.73
CA GLN A 9 -1.52 11.14 -10.23
C GLN A 9 -0.52 9.98 -10.07
N PHE A 10 0.78 10.26 -10.19
CA PHE A 10 1.82 9.28 -9.89
C PHE A 10 1.76 8.83 -8.43
N CYS A 11 1.65 9.77 -7.47
CA CYS A 11 1.48 9.43 -6.05
C CYS A 11 0.20 8.61 -5.79
N ILE A 12 -0.93 9.01 -6.38
CA ILE A 12 -2.20 8.27 -6.27
C ILE A 12 -2.05 6.84 -6.79
N ASN A 13 -1.43 6.67 -7.96
CA ASN A 13 -1.25 5.36 -8.55
C ASN A 13 -0.25 4.50 -7.77
N LEU A 14 0.79 5.10 -7.18
CA LEU A 14 1.70 4.41 -6.26
C LEU A 14 0.96 3.86 -5.03
N ALA A 15 0.08 4.65 -4.40
CA ALA A 15 -0.74 4.13 -3.30
C ALA A 15 -1.65 2.98 -3.74
N ASN A 16 -2.28 3.09 -4.91
CA ASN A 16 -3.10 2.01 -5.46
C ASN A 16 -2.28 0.73 -5.71
N GLU A 17 -1.04 0.87 -6.21
CA GLU A 17 -0.12 -0.24 -6.44
C GLU A 17 0.22 -0.96 -5.12
N TYR A 18 0.51 -0.20 -4.07
CA TYR A 18 0.76 -0.73 -2.73
C TYR A 18 -0.45 -1.44 -2.11
N ILE A 19 -1.65 -0.84 -2.21
CA ILE A 19 -2.88 -1.45 -1.70
C ILE A 19 -3.18 -2.74 -2.47
N HIS A 20 -2.95 -2.76 -3.78
CA HIS A 20 -3.13 -3.96 -4.59
C HIS A 20 -2.12 -5.06 -4.21
N GLN A 21 -0.86 -4.71 -3.98
CA GLN A 21 0.14 -5.67 -3.50
C GLN A 21 -0.24 -6.24 -2.13
N HIS A 22 -0.75 -5.39 -1.22
CA HIS A 22 -1.21 -5.84 0.09
C HIS A 22 -2.37 -6.84 -0.05
N PHE A 23 -3.32 -6.57 -0.95
CA PHE A 23 -4.38 -7.52 -1.29
C PHE A 23 -3.82 -8.85 -1.81
N ILE A 24 -2.89 -8.82 -2.78
CA ILE A 24 -2.29 -10.04 -3.34
C ILE A 24 -1.59 -10.85 -2.25
N ARG A 25 -0.75 -10.19 -1.45
CA ARG A 25 -0.02 -10.81 -0.34
C ARG A 25 -1.00 -11.49 0.63
N HIS A 26 -2.04 -10.78 1.07
CA HIS A 26 -2.97 -11.32 2.06
C HIS A 26 -3.88 -12.42 1.51
N VAL A 27 -4.38 -12.28 0.28
CA VAL A 27 -5.36 -13.21 -0.28
C VAL A 27 -4.71 -14.49 -0.81
N PHE A 28 -3.54 -14.39 -1.43
CA PHE A 28 -2.89 -15.52 -2.07
C PHE A 28 -1.66 -16.00 -1.32
N ILE A 29 -0.72 -15.11 -1.00
CA ILE A 29 0.59 -15.52 -0.52
C ILE A 29 0.54 -15.99 0.95
N ASP A 30 0.02 -15.16 1.86
CA ASP A 30 -0.11 -15.49 3.28
C ASP A 30 -1.01 -16.73 3.46
N GLU A 31 -2.08 -16.84 2.66
CA GLU A 31 -2.99 -18.00 2.71
C GLU A 31 -2.29 -19.30 2.23
N GLN A 32 -1.46 -19.23 1.18
CA GLN A 32 -0.66 -20.37 0.73
C GLN A 32 0.42 -20.75 1.77
N GLU A 33 1.06 -19.78 2.41
CA GLU A 33 2.03 -20.02 3.48
C GLU A 33 1.38 -20.79 4.64
N VAL A 34 0.14 -20.45 5.03
CA VAL A 34 -0.63 -21.21 6.03
C VAL A 34 -0.90 -22.65 5.56
N TYR A 35 -1.26 -22.85 4.29
CA TYR A 35 -1.47 -24.20 3.75
C TYR A 35 -0.19 -25.04 3.77
N ASP A 36 0.95 -24.44 3.46
CA ASP A 36 2.25 -25.11 3.46
C ASP A 36 2.69 -25.46 4.90
N GLU A 37 2.51 -24.54 5.85
CA GLU A 37 2.77 -24.75 7.28
C GLU A 37 1.92 -25.88 7.88
N GLU A 38 0.67 -25.98 7.46
CA GLU A 38 -0.27 -27.02 7.87
C GLU A 38 -0.12 -28.32 7.06
N ARG A 39 0.80 -28.35 6.08
CA ARG A 39 1.06 -29.46 5.14
C ARG A 39 -0.17 -29.90 4.35
N LEU A 40 -1.02 -28.96 3.99
CA LEU A 40 -2.17 -29.19 3.13
C LEU A 40 -1.72 -29.26 1.67
N ARG A 41 -2.21 -30.25 0.92
CA ARG A 41 -1.83 -30.45 -0.49
C ARG A 41 -2.71 -29.63 -1.44
N ILE A 42 -2.77 -28.33 -1.22
CA ILE A 42 -3.53 -27.41 -2.06
C ILE A 42 -2.64 -26.92 -3.19
N LYS A 43 -3.13 -27.04 -4.42
CA LYS A 43 -2.36 -26.58 -5.59
C LYS A 43 -2.34 -25.05 -5.60
N PRO A 44 -1.17 -24.43 -5.79
CA PRO A 44 -1.10 -22.99 -5.95
C PRO A 44 -1.88 -22.57 -7.21
N ILE A 45 -2.48 -21.39 -7.16
CA ILE A 45 -3.09 -20.75 -8.33
C ILE A 45 -2.13 -19.71 -8.87
N ASP A 46 -2.03 -19.64 -10.19
CA ASP A 46 -1.33 -18.56 -10.86
C ASP A 46 -2.12 -17.25 -10.68
N PHE A 47 -1.44 -16.25 -10.12
CA PHE A 47 -1.93 -14.88 -10.04
C PHE A 47 -0.87 -13.92 -10.58
N HIS A 48 -1.29 -12.72 -10.99
CA HIS A 48 -0.38 -11.69 -11.45
C HIS A 48 0.11 -10.88 -10.25
N ASP A 49 1.40 -10.98 -9.94
CA ASP A 49 2.02 -10.23 -8.86
C ASP A 49 2.56 -8.89 -9.38
N ASN A 50 2.21 -7.79 -8.71
CA ASN A 50 2.67 -6.45 -9.07
C ASN A 50 3.97 -6.04 -8.36
N CYS A 51 4.65 -6.97 -7.66
CA CYS A 51 5.92 -6.71 -6.96
C CYS A 51 6.96 -6.04 -7.88
N LEU A 52 7.13 -6.52 -9.11
CA LEU A 52 8.14 -5.96 -10.03
C LEU A 52 7.83 -4.53 -10.47
N CYS A 53 6.54 -4.17 -10.57
CA CYS A 53 6.13 -2.79 -10.82
C CYS A 53 6.42 -1.91 -9.59
N LEU A 54 6.14 -2.39 -8.37
CA LEU A 54 6.52 -1.68 -7.16
C LEU A 54 8.04 -1.52 -7.06
N GLU A 55 8.82 -2.56 -7.34
CA GLU A 55 10.27 -2.50 -7.33
C GLU A 55 10.82 -1.42 -8.28
N LEU A 56 10.28 -1.32 -9.50
CA LEU A 56 10.61 -0.24 -10.43
C LEU A 56 10.42 1.14 -9.79
N ILE A 57 9.34 1.32 -9.03
CA ILE A 57 8.98 2.62 -8.48
C ILE A 57 9.76 2.94 -7.20
N VAL A 58 9.90 1.98 -6.28
CA VAL A 58 10.30 2.23 -4.89
C VAL A 58 11.62 1.58 -4.46
N LYS A 59 12.21 0.69 -5.25
CA LYS A 59 13.40 -0.07 -4.83
C LYS A 59 14.65 0.83 -4.81
N PRO A 60 15.33 0.99 -3.66
CA PRO A 60 16.59 1.73 -3.62
C PRO A 60 17.70 0.98 -4.37
N PRO A 61 18.72 1.68 -4.90
CA PRO A 61 18.88 3.14 -4.92
C PRO A 61 18.30 3.81 -6.17
N ILE A 62 17.87 3.03 -7.17
CA ILE A 62 17.52 3.54 -8.51
C ILE A 62 16.02 3.58 -8.80
N GLY A 63 15.15 3.24 -7.85
CA GLY A 63 13.69 3.35 -8.04
C GLY A 63 13.28 4.77 -8.41
N ILE A 64 12.19 4.91 -9.17
CA ILE A 64 11.73 6.21 -9.69
C ILE A 64 11.60 7.26 -8.57
N ILE A 65 11.09 6.90 -7.39
CA ILE A 65 10.98 7.85 -6.27
C ILE A 65 12.34 8.28 -5.71
N HIS A 66 13.33 7.40 -5.75
CA HIS A 66 14.69 7.70 -5.29
C HIS A 66 15.41 8.60 -6.29
N LEU A 67 15.31 8.31 -7.59
CA LEU A 67 15.81 9.20 -8.63
C LEU A 67 15.18 10.59 -8.56
N LEU A 68 13.87 10.67 -8.29
CA LEU A 68 13.15 11.93 -8.12
C LEU A 68 13.63 12.69 -6.87
N SER A 69 13.78 11.96 -5.76
CA SER A 69 14.29 12.49 -4.49
C SER A 69 15.68 13.10 -4.68
N ASP A 70 16.60 12.34 -5.27
CA ASP A 70 17.99 12.74 -5.47
C ASP A 70 18.09 13.97 -6.39
N GLU A 71 17.40 13.95 -7.54
CA GLU A 71 17.35 15.10 -8.45
C GLU A 71 16.74 16.34 -7.80
N SER A 72 15.78 16.17 -6.89
CA SER A 72 15.16 17.29 -6.18
C SER A 72 16.16 18.03 -5.27
N THR A 73 17.23 17.36 -4.82
CA THR A 73 18.29 17.98 -4.00
C THR A 73 19.33 18.75 -4.81
N ILE A 74 19.43 18.49 -6.12
CA ILE A 74 20.44 19.09 -6.99
C ILE A 74 19.95 20.45 -7.48
N PHE A 75 20.72 21.51 -7.21
CA PHE A 75 20.34 22.90 -7.51
C PHE A 75 20.04 23.15 -9.00
N GLN A 76 20.85 22.60 -9.91
CA GLN A 76 20.71 22.78 -11.36
C GLN A 76 19.91 21.67 -12.05
N ALA A 77 19.33 20.73 -11.30
CA ALA A 77 18.51 19.69 -11.88
C ALA A 77 17.20 20.25 -12.44
N THR A 78 16.74 19.62 -13.51
CA THR A 78 15.51 19.96 -14.24
C THR A 78 14.63 18.73 -14.36
N ASP A 79 13.33 18.90 -14.61
CA ASP A 79 12.43 17.76 -14.86
C ASP A 79 12.94 16.87 -16.00
N ARG A 80 13.67 17.47 -16.96
CA ARG A 80 14.31 16.74 -18.06
C ARG A 80 15.50 15.90 -17.62
N SER A 81 16.36 16.39 -16.72
CA SER A 81 17.48 15.60 -16.20
C SER A 81 16.99 14.41 -15.37
N PHE A 82 15.92 14.60 -14.61
CA PHE A 82 15.20 13.50 -13.94
C PHE A 82 14.68 12.47 -14.95
N LEU A 83 13.96 12.92 -15.99
CA LEU A 83 13.42 12.04 -17.01
C LEU A 83 14.51 11.24 -17.74
N ASP A 84 15.61 11.90 -18.10
CA ASP A 84 16.72 11.27 -18.80
C ASP A 84 17.37 10.18 -17.93
N LYS A 85 17.49 10.39 -16.60
CA LYS A 85 17.91 9.34 -15.66
C LYS A 85 16.92 8.17 -15.62
N CYS A 86 15.61 8.43 -15.54
CA CYS A 86 14.61 7.36 -15.58
C CYS A 86 14.73 6.53 -16.87
N HIS A 87 14.88 7.18 -18.03
CA HIS A 87 15.11 6.49 -19.30
C HIS A 87 16.42 5.70 -19.31
N GLN A 88 17.49 6.22 -18.71
CA GLN A 88 18.78 5.56 -18.66
C GLN A 88 18.73 4.27 -17.82
N TYR A 89 18.13 4.32 -16.64
CA TYR A 89 18.11 3.17 -15.71
C TYR A 89 17.01 2.16 -16.04
N HIS A 90 15.87 2.58 -16.58
CA HIS A 90 14.68 1.72 -16.67
C HIS A 90 14.22 1.39 -18.09
N ALA A 91 14.85 1.86 -19.16
CA ALA A 91 14.38 1.59 -20.54
C ALA A 91 14.26 0.11 -20.92
N ARG A 92 14.89 -0.81 -20.19
CA ARG A 92 14.80 -2.26 -20.40
C ARG A 92 13.88 -2.98 -19.41
N ASN A 93 13.32 -2.27 -18.44
CA ASN A 93 12.40 -2.85 -17.47
C ASN A 93 11.03 -3.07 -18.12
N GLU A 94 10.43 -4.24 -17.94
CA GLU A 94 9.14 -4.62 -18.54
C GLU A 94 8.00 -3.68 -18.15
N HIS A 95 8.01 -3.16 -16.92
CA HIS A 95 7.00 -2.23 -16.42
C HIS A 95 7.26 -0.78 -16.80
N TYR A 96 8.40 -0.46 -17.43
CA TYR A 96 8.73 0.90 -17.83
C TYR A 96 8.50 1.12 -19.31
N VAL A 97 7.69 2.12 -19.64
CA VAL A 97 7.34 2.45 -21.03
C VAL A 97 8.01 3.76 -21.41
N LYS A 98 9.04 3.67 -22.25
CA LYS A 98 9.65 4.86 -22.86
C LYS A 98 8.77 5.33 -24.04
N PRO A 99 8.40 6.63 -24.12
CA PRO A 99 7.61 7.13 -25.24
C PRO A 99 8.39 6.99 -26.56
N LYS A 100 7.65 6.76 -27.65
CA LYS A 100 8.23 6.60 -29.00
C LYS A 100 8.79 7.92 -29.55
N TYR A 101 8.19 9.04 -29.14
CA TYR A 101 8.60 10.39 -29.49
C TYR A 101 9.30 11.02 -28.29
N GLY A 102 10.13 12.04 -28.51
CA GLY A 102 10.86 12.75 -27.45
C GLY A 102 9.98 13.59 -26.52
N THR A 103 8.72 13.20 -26.31
CA THR A 103 7.80 13.82 -25.37
C THR A 103 8.40 13.78 -23.96
N PRO A 104 8.21 14.83 -23.15
CA PRO A 104 8.71 14.89 -21.78
C PRO A 104 7.81 14.06 -20.85
N GLU A 105 7.78 12.74 -21.07
CA GLU A 105 6.96 11.81 -20.29
C GLU A 105 7.65 10.46 -20.12
N PHE A 106 7.25 9.73 -19.09
CA PHE A 106 7.55 8.30 -18.94
C PHE A 106 6.25 7.55 -18.66
N GLY A 107 6.15 6.31 -19.10
CA GLY A 107 5.03 5.44 -18.80
C GLY A 107 5.39 4.34 -17.80
N ILE A 108 4.41 3.93 -17.01
CA ILE A 108 4.49 2.76 -16.15
C ILE A 108 3.33 1.83 -16.49
N ASN A 109 3.62 0.54 -16.63
CA ASN A 109 2.62 -0.51 -16.75
C ASN A 109 2.17 -0.97 -15.35
N HIS A 110 1.18 -0.28 -14.80
CA HIS A 110 0.55 -0.60 -13.51
C HIS A 110 -0.34 -1.83 -13.63
N TYR A 111 -0.76 -2.41 -12.49
CA TYR A 111 -1.74 -3.51 -12.47
C TYR A 111 -3.06 -3.17 -13.23
N ALA A 112 -3.46 -1.90 -13.22
CA ALA A 112 -4.65 -1.38 -13.89
C ALA A 112 -4.40 -0.86 -15.32
N GLY A 113 -3.21 -1.13 -15.88
CA GLY A 113 -2.82 -0.74 -17.24
C GLY A 113 -1.79 0.39 -17.31
N VAL A 114 -1.39 0.73 -18.53
CA VAL A 114 -0.32 1.69 -18.79
C VAL A 114 -0.79 3.13 -18.54
N VAL A 115 -0.02 3.86 -17.75
CA VAL A 115 -0.23 5.30 -17.50
C VAL A 115 1.03 6.07 -17.88
N HIS A 116 0.87 7.09 -18.72
CA HIS A 116 1.94 8.03 -19.07
C HIS A 116 1.88 9.27 -18.20
N TYR A 117 3.02 9.62 -17.60
CA TYR A 117 3.22 10.75 -16.71
C TYR A 117 4.06 11.83 -17.38
N GLN A 118 3.51 13.03 -17.53
CA GLN A 118 4.25 14.19 -17.99
C GLN A 118 5.12 14.73 -16.87
N VAL A 119 6.42 14.89 -17.09
CA VAL A 119 7.37 15.23 -16.02
C VAL A 119 7.34 16.70 -15.60
N ASP A 120 6.57 17.53 -16.28
CA ASP A 120 6.47 18.96 -16.00
C ASP A 120 6.15 19.21 -14.51
N MET A 121 6.98 20.03 -13.87
CA MET A 121 6.87 20.44 -12.47
C MET A 121 7.09 19.32 -11.43
N PHE A 122 7.57 18.13 -11.82
CA PHE A 122 7.83 17.03 -10.88
C PHE A 122 8.81 17.44 -9.78
N LEU A 123 9.96 18.03 -10.14
CA LEU A 123 10.97 18.45 -9.16
C LEU A 123 10.44 19.55 -8.25
N GLN A 124 9.75 20.55 -8.81
CA GLN A 124 9.20 21.65 -8.01
C GLN A 124 8.13 21.15 -7.02
N LYS A 125 7.19 20.31 -7.49
CA LYS A 125 6.16 19.72 -6.64
C LYS A 125 6.73 18.79 -5.58
N ASN A 126 7.80 18.06 -5.90
CA ASN A 126 8.44 17.18 -4.94
C ASN A 126 9.27 17.95 -3.90
N ARG A 127 9.88 19.08 -4.27
CA ARG A 127 10.61 19.97 -3.35
C ARG A 127 9.66 20.62 -2.32
N ASP A 128 8.43 20.91 -2.73
CA ASP A 128 7.41 21.61 -1.93
C ASP A 128 7.97 22.81 -1.15
N PHE A 129 8.86 23.55 -1.83
CA PHE A 129 9.64 24.59 -1.20
C PHE A 129 8.77 25.84 -1.01
N VAL A 130 8.54 26.18 0.25
CA VAL A 130 7.94 27.46 0.65
C VAL A 130 9.02 28.30 1.31
N ARG A 131 9.14 29.55 0.86
CA ARG A 131 10.15 30.47 1.40
C ARG A 131 9.90 30.75 2.89
N PRO A 132 10.92 30.74 3.76
CA PRO A 132 10.75 30.90 5.21
C PRO A 132 10.03 32.20 5.61
N GLU A 133 10.25 33.29 4.88
CA GLU A 133 9.67 34.61 5.15
C GLU A 133 8.14 34.59 5.04
N PHE A 134 7.56 33.69 4.24
CA PHE A 134 6.11 33.50 4.20
C PHE A 134 5.57 32.90 5.49
N PHE A 135 6.28 31.93 6.09
CA PHE A 135 5.88 31.38 7.37
C PHE A 135 5.95 32.43 8.47
N GLU A 136 7.02 33.23 8.50
CA GLU A 136 7.17 34.34 9.47
C GLU A 136 5.97 35.30 9.41
N LEU A 137 5.57 35.73 8.20
CA LEU A 137 4.40 36.60 8.02
C LEU A 137 3.11 36.00 8.62
N LEU A 138 2.91 34.69 8.44
CA LEU A 138 1.72 33.99 8.94
C LEU A 138 1.76 33.82 10.48
N ILE A 139 2.93 33.52 11.05
CA ILE A 139 3.14 33.37 12.50
C ILE A 139 2.93 34.70 13.24
N TYR A 140 3.35 35.81 12.63
CA TYR A 140 3.17 37.17 13.16
C TYR A 140 1.85 37.83 12.74
N SER A 141 0.93 37.07 12.15
CA SER A 141 -0.40 37.56 11.80
C SER A 141 -1.13 38.12 13.01
N ARG A 142 -1.82 39.26 12.82
CA ARG A 142 -2.70 39.85 13.84
C ARG A 142 -3.97 39.02 14.07
N SER A 143 -4.30 38.12 13.14
CA SER A 143 -5.39 37.17 13.33
C SER A 143 -4.93 36.02 14.22
N MET A 144 -5.48 35.91 15.42
CA MET A 144 -5.19 34.81 16.34
C MET A 144 -5.44 33.44 15.70
N PHE A 145 -6.49 33.33 14.87
CA PHE A 145 -6.78 32.12 14.13
C PHE A 145 -5.62 31.74 13.20
N ILE A 146 -5.14 32.67 12.37
CA ILE A 146 -4.05 32.40 11.42
C ILE A 146 -2.75 32.05 12.15
N ALA A 147 -2.39 32.82 13.18
CA ALA A 147 -1.21 32.53 13.98
C ALA A 147 -1.29 31.16 14.68
N SER A 148 -2.49 30.74 15.10
CA SER A 148 -2.71 29.45 15.77
C SER A 148 -2.57 28.23 14.85
N LEU A 149 -2.60 28.40 13.52
CA LEU A 149 -2.38 27.30 12.56
C LEU A 149 -0.91 26.83 12.52
N PHE A 150 0.02 27.59 13.11
CA PHE A 150 1.47 27.32 13.10
C PHE A 150 2.06 27.18 14.51
N PRO A 151 1.57 26.25 15.35
CA PRO A 151 1.91 26.17 16.77
C PRO A 151 3.39 25.84 17.04
N GLU A 152 4.03 25.04 16.18
CA GLU A 152 5.45 24.66 16.29
C GLU A 152 6.41 25.85 16.24
N PHE A 153 5.95 26.99 15.71
CA PHE A 153 6.72 28.23 15.61
C PHE A 153 6.34 29.26 16.68
N LEU A 154 5.31 28.99 17.49
CA LEU A 154 4.89 29.86 18.59
C LEU A 154 5.84 29.76 19.79
N ASP A 155 6.39 28.57 20.06
CA ASP A 155 7.33 28.32 21.17
C ASP A 155 8.70 29.00 20.96
N ASN A 156 9.06 29.37 19.74
CA ASN A 156 10.32 30.05 19.40
C ASN A 156 10.21 31.59 19.27
N ARG A 157 9.04 32.17 19.63
CA ARG A 157 8.81 33.63 19.52
C ARG A 157 9.81 34.49 20.31
N GLU A 158 10.34 33.98 21.42
CA GLU A 158 11.33 34.73 22.24
C GLU A 158 12.75 34.68 21.66
N ILE A 159 13.12 33.64 20.90
CA ILE A 159 14.47 33.48 20.34
C ILE A 159 14.65 34.34 19.09
N HIS A 160 13.63 34.44 18.23
CA HIS A 160 13.70 35.18 16.95
C HIS A 160 13.74 36.71 17.08
N MET A 161 13.41 37.29 18.25
CA MET A 161 13.55 38.74 18.46
C MET A 161 15.00 39.21 18.67
N SER A 162 15.95 38.29 18.86
CA SER A 162 17.30 38.61 19.34
C SER A 162 18.43 38.50 18.29
N GLN A 163 18.11 38.12 17.05
CA GLN A 163 19.12 37.96 15.99
C GLN A 163 18.70 38.71 14.71
N PRO A 164 19.22 39.92 14.47
CA PRO A 164 19.16 40.55 13.17
C PRO A 164 20.19 39.88 12.24
N PHE A 165 19.75 39.48 11.04
CA PHE A 165 20.63 39.03 9.96
C PHE A 165 21.51 37.79 10.25
N ALA A 166 20.91 36.61 10.32
CA ALA A 166 21.62 35.42 9.83
C ALA A 166 21.37 35.32 8.33
N THR A 167 22.43 35.28 7.52
CA THR A 167 22.37 35.13 6.07
C THR A 167 21.61 33.85 5.72
N LEU A 168 20.39 34.00 5.17
CA LEU A 168 19.60 32.90 4.64
C LEU A 168 20.26 32.37 3.36
N ASP A 169 20.94 31.24 3.47
CA ASP A 169 21.21 30.42 2.29
C ASP A 169 19.88 29.86 1.78
N SER A 170 19.52 30.26 0.56
CA SER A 170 18.17 30.28 -0.01
C SER A 170 17.53 28.93 -0.37
N HIS A 171 17.99 27.80 0.17
CA HIS A 171 17.62 26.48 -0.37
C HIS A 171 17.32 25.37 0.64
N HIS A 172 17.21 25.65 1.94
CA HIS A 172 16.66 24.68 2.88
C HIS A 172 15.17 24.95 3.13
N SER A 173 14.32 23.96 2.84
CA SER A 173 12.96 23.94 3.39
C SER A 173 13.08 24.04 4.91
N PHE A 174 12.35 24.95 5.52
CA PHE A 174 12.37 25.12 6.97
C PHE A 174 11.70 23.90 7.63
N THR A 175 12.51 23.04 8.25
CA THR A 175 12.04 22.09 9.26
C THR A 175 12.72 22.44 10.57
N VAL A 176 11.93 22.74 11.61
CA VAL A 176 12.46 22.97 12.96
C VAL A 176 13.06 21.66 13.47
N SER A 177 14.39 21.60 13.60
CA SER A 177 15.07 20.53 14.31
C SER A 177 15.06 20.83 15.80
N GLU A 178 14.51 19.92 16.60
CA GLU A 178 14.88 19.79 18.01
C GLU A 178 16.40 19.61 18.13
N LYS A 179 16.99 20.23 19.14
CA LYS A 179 18.43 20.26 19.41
C LYS A 179 19.04 18.84 19.39
N GLY A 180 20.07 18.66 18.57
CA GLY A 180 21.11 17.66 18.85
C GLY A 180 21.18 16.39 17.99
N LYS A 181 20.63 16.36 16.77
CA LYS A 181 20.95 15.31 15.78
C LYS A 181 21.21 15.91 14.40
N THR A 182 22.35 15.54 13.84
CA THR A 182 22.89 15.91 12.53
C THR A 182 21.87 15.81 11.39
N ASN A 183 21.83 16.84 10.54
CA ASN A 183 21.33 16.85 9.15
C ASN A 183 20.22 15.84 8.81
N ARG A 184 18.97 16.11 9.19
CA ARG A 184 17.86 15.60 8.39
C ARG A 184 17.80 16.49 7.15
N LEU A 185 18.27 15.95 6.00
CA LEU A 185 17.89 16.50 4.71
C LEU A 185 16.38 16.70 4.73
N SER A 186 15.92 17.87 4.30
CA SER A 186 14.53 18.14 3.96
C SER A 186 13.92 16.91 3.26
N SER A 187 13.07 16.15 3.94
CA SER A 187 12.43 15.01 3.28
C SER A 187 11.50 15.59 2.23
N ASN A 188 11.81 15.38 0.96
CA ASN A 188 10.92 15.76 -0.12
C ASN A 188 9.58 15.01 -0.01
N VAL A 189 8.56 15.52 -0.71
CA VAL A 189 7.18 15.04 -0.61
C VAL A 189 7.09 13.55 -0.89
N ILE A 190 7.74 13.05 -1.94
CA ILE A 190 7.64 11.64 -2.32
C ILE A 190 8.25 10.71 -1.25
N SER A 191 9.34 11.12 -0.58
CA SER A 191 9.95 10.33 0.48
C SER A 191 9.06 10.26 1.71
N SER A 192 8.53 11.42 2.16
CA SER A 192 7.61 11.48 3.30
C SER A 192 6.29 10.75 3.03
N TYR A 193 5.79 10.87 1.79
CA TYR A 193 4.60 10.17 1.33
C TYR A 193 4.81 8.65 1.33
N ASN A 194 5.93 8.16 0.79
CA ASN A 194 6.25 6.73 0.76
C ASN A 194 6.42 6.16 2.19
N GLU A 195 7.09 6.89 3.09
CA GLU A 195 7.19 6.51 4.51
C GLU A 195 5.81 6.43 5.17
N SER A 196 4.95 7.42 4.92
CA SER A 196 3.58 7.44 5.45
C SER A 196 2.73 6.27 4.94
N LEU A 197 2.85 5.93 3.65
CA LEU A 197 2.18 4.77 3.06
C LEU A 197 2.66 3.46 3.67
N GLN A 198 3.97 3.26 3.84
CA GLN A 198 4.53 2.08 4.47
C GLN A 198 4.03 1.92 5.92
N ASN A 199 4.06 3.01 6.69
CA ASN A 199 3.53 3.03 8.06
C ASN A 199 2.03 2.70 8.12
N LEU A 200 1.26 3.12 7.12
CA LEU A 200 -0.16 2.77 7.02
C LEU A 200 -0.34 1.28 6.73
N LEU A 201 0.39 0.74 5.74
CA LEU A 201 0.31 -0.68 5.35
C LEU A 201 0.73 -1.60 6.50
N GLU A 202 1.73 -1.23 7.29
CA GLU A 202 2.16 -1.99 8.47
C GLU A 202 1.08 -2.05 9.56
N LYS A 203 0.27 -0.99 9.70
CA LYS A 203 -0.87 -0.98 10.64
C LYS A 203 -2.02 -1.84 10.11
N ILE A 204 -2.28 -1.79 8.81
CA ILE A 204 -3.32 -2.60 8.18
C ILE A 204 -2.96 -4.09 8.23
N SER A 205 -1.70 -4.46 7.99
CA SER A 205 -1.26 -5.86 7.99
C SER A 205 -1.41 -6.56 9.35
N LYS A 206 -1.40 -5.80 10.45
CA LYS A 206 -1.63 -6.33 11.81
C LYS A 206 -3.11 -6.53 12.15
N SER A 207 -4.02 -6.12 11.27
CA SER A 207 -5.47 -6.17 11.49
C SER A 207 -6.12 -7.26 10.63
N SER A 208 -7.25 -7.79 11.08
CA SER A 208 -8.12 -8.61 10.22
C SER A 208 -8.71 -7.73 9.10
N SER A 209 -8.43 -8.08 7.85
CA SER A 209 -8.75 -7.25 6.69
C SER A 209 -9.91 -7.81 5.88
N PHE A 210 -10.82 -6.93 5.46
CA PHE A 210 -11.90 -7.25 4.54
C PHE A 210 -11.76 -6.37 3.30
N PHE A 211 -11.87 -6.97 2.12
CA PHE A 211 -11.68 -6.28 0.84
C PHE A 211 -13.00 -6.04 0.13
N VAL A 212 -13.21 -4.81 -0.31
CA VAL A 212 -14.37 -4.39 -1.12
C VAL A 212 -13.83 -3.82 -2.42
N GLN A 213 -14.11 -4.49 -3.54
CA GLN A 213 -13.67 -4.06 -4.87
C GLN A 213 -14.81 -3.31 -5.57
N CYS A 214 -14.66 -2.00 -5.70
CA CYS A 214 -15.62 -1.13 -6.36
C CYS A 214 -15.40 -1.17 -7.88
N ILE A 215 -16.44 -1.51 -8.65
CA ILE A 215 -16.38 -1.56 -10.11
C ILE A 215 -17.12 -0.36 -10.71
N ARG A 216 -16.47 0.34 -11.64
CA ARG A 216 -17.08 1.43 -12.39
C ARG A 216 -17.86 0.87 -13.59
N PRO A 217 -19.18 1.12 -13.71
CA PRO A 217 -20.00 0.53 -14.77
C PRO A 217 -19.88 1.26 -16.11
N ASN A 218 -19.55 2.56 -16.12
CA ASN A 218 -19.33 3.36 -17.33
C ASN A 218 -18.51 4.63 -17.04
N ILE A 219 -17.94 5.23 -18.09
CA ILE A 219 -17.16 6.47 -17.98
C ILE A 219 -18.07 7.69 -17.85
N ASP A 220 -19.26 7.66 -18.45
CA ASP A 220 -20.17 8.81 -18.55
C ASP A 220 -20.87 9.19 -17.24
N LYS A 221 -20.67 8.40 -16.18
CA LYS A 221 -21.35 8.56 -14.88
C LYS A 221 -22.87 8.47 -14.99
N SER A 222 -23.36 7.70 -15.96
CA SER A 222 -24.78 7.51 -16.22
C SER A 222 -25.33 6.33 -15.40
N PRO A 223 -26.51 6.45 -14.78
CA PRO A 223 -27.15 5.31 -14.13
C PRO A 223 -27.61 4.29 -15.17
N LEU A 224 -27.65 3.01 -14.81
CA LEU A 224 -28.16 1.90 -15.65
C LEU A 224 -27.45 1.72 -17.00
N ASN A 225 -26.27 2.30 -17.18
CA ASN A 225 -25.43 2.09 -18.35
C ASN A 225 -24.26 1.19 -17.98
N PHE A 226 -24.12 0.07 -18.67
CA PHE A 226 -23.11 -0.95 -18.38
C PHE A 226 -22.22 -1.13 -19.60
N ASP A 227 -20.96 -0.69 -19.47
CA ASP A 227 -19.90 -0.89 -20.45
C ASP A 227 -19.19 -2.21 -20.13
N ASP A 228 -19.47 -3.22 -20.94
CA ASP A 228 -18.95 -4.58 -20.77
C ASP A 228 -17.43 -4.62 -20.91
N VAL A 229 -16.86 -3.87 -21.84
CA VAL A 229 -15.40 -3.82 -22.07
C VAL A 229 -14.70 -3.21 -20.85
N LEU A 230 -15.20 -2.09 -20.34
CA LEU A 230 -14.65 -1.41 -19.16
C LEU A 230 -14.77 -2.27 -17.90
N VAL A 231 -15.91 -2.93 -17.69
CA VAL A 231 -16.13 -3.77 -16.52
C VAL A 231 -15.26 -5.01 -16.59
N MET A 232 -15.16 -5.66 -17.75
CA MET A 232 -14.30 -6.83 -17.95
C MET A 232 -12.82 -6.50 -17.73
N SER A 233 -12.33 -5.35 -18.20
CA SER A 233 -10.94 -4.94 -17.94
C SER A 233 -10.66 -4.75 -16.45
N GLN A 234 -11.61 -4.17 -15.69
CA GLN A 234 -11.47 -4.03 -14.24
C GLN A 234 -11.48 -5.38 -13.53
N ILE A 235 -12.36 -6.31 -13.93
CA ILE A 235 -12.44 -7.67 -13.37
C ILE A 235 -11.10 -8.40 -13.52
N GLN A 236 -10.47 -8.27 -14.69
CA GLN A 236 -9.16 -8.86 -14.97
C GLN A 236 -8.04 -8.17 -14.18
N SER A 237 -7.92 -6.84 -14.27
CA SER A 237 -6.88 -6.08 -13.56
C SER A 237 -6.95 -6.23 -12.04
N TYR A 238 -8.14 -6.37 -11.46
CA TYR A 238 -8.30 -6.54 -10.01
C TYR A 238 -8.09 -7.98 -9.53
N GLY A 239 -7.85 -8.93 -10.43
CA GLY A 239 -7.66 -10.34 -10.09
C GLY A 239 -8.92 -10.99 -9.50
N ILE A 240 -10.11 -10.52 -9.87
CA ILE A 240 -11.38 -11.02 -9.31
C ILE A 240 -11.58 -12.49 -9.65
N VAL A 241 -11.26 -12.89 -10.88
CA VAL A 241 -11.48 -14.26 -11.36
C VAL A 241 -10.55 -15.24 -10.62
N GLU A 242 -9.29 -14.87 -10.48
CA GLU A 242 -8.26 -15.61 -9.74
C GLU A 242 -8.66 -15.73 -8.26
N THR A 243 -9.15 -14.64 -7.67
CA THR A 243 -9.64 -14.62 -6.29
C THR A 243 -10.81 -15.58 -6.09
N ILE A 244 -11.79 -15.60 -7.00
CA ILE A 244 -12.93 -16.51 -6.91
C ILE A 244 -12.45 -17.96 -7.00
N LYS A 245 -11.58 -18.28 -7.97
CA LYS A 245 -11.03 -19.63 -8.12
C LYS A 245 -10.28 -20.06 -6.86
N TRP A 246 -9.48 -19.17 -6.28
CA TRP A 246 -8.73 -19.42 -5.05
C TRP A 246 -9.65 -19.70 -3.87
N ARG A 247 -10.70 -18.89 -3.70
CA ARG A 247 -11.71 -19.09 -2.64
C ARG A 247 -12.56 -20.34 -2.83
N GLN A 248 -12.69 -20.85 -4.06
CA GLN A 248 -13.42 -22.09 -4.35
C GLN A 248 -12.63 -23.35 -4.01
N ILE A 249 -11.30 -23.32 -4.14
CA ILE A 249 -10.44 -24.48 -3.86
C ILE A 249 -9.80 -24.45 -2.47
N GLY A 250 -9.64 -23.24 -1.90
CA GLY A 250 -9.01 -23.03 -0.61
C GLY A 250 -9.95 -23.19 0.58
N PHE A 251 -9.38 -23.14 1.78
CA PHE A 251 -10.10 -23.20 3.05
C PHE A 251 -9.89 -21.89 3.83
N PRO A 252 -10.71 -20.85 3.58
CA PRO A 252 -10.47 -19.51 4.11
C PRO A 252 -10.75 -19.35 5.61
N ILE A 253 -11.26 -20.39 6.27
CA ILE A 253 -11.60 -20.37 7.69
C ILE A 253 -10.61 -21.25 8.43
N HIS A 254 -9.75 -20.60 9.20
CA HIS A 254 -8.77 -21.23 10.06
C HIS A 254 -9.26 -21.23 11.51
N MET A 255 -9.15 -22.39 12.17
CA MET A 255 -9.54 -22.51 13.57
C MET A 255 -8.67 -23.57 14.24
N SER A 256 -8.07 -23.22 15.38
CA SER A 256 -7.35 -24.19 16.20
C SER A 256 -8.27 -25.31 16.69
N TYR A 257 -7.71 -26.52 16.87
CA TYR A 257 -8.51 -27.68 17.29
C TYR A 257 -9.23 -27.43 18.62
N ALA A 258 -8.57 -26.80 19.58
CA ALA A 258 -9.17 -26.46 20.86
C ALA A 258 -10.36 -25.50 20.72
N SER A 259 -10.23 -24.48 19.88
CA SER A 259 -11.29 -23.50 19.60
C SER A 259 -12.49 -24.13 18.88
N PHE A 260 -12.22 -25.00 17.91
CA PHE A 260 -13.25 -25.74 17.19
C PHE A 260 -14.06 -26.65 18.12
N VAL A 261 -13.39 -27.46 18.94
CA VAL A 261 -14.06 -28.30 19.93
C VAL A 261 -14.88 -27.44 20.88
N LYS A 262 -14.29 -26.39 21.47
CA LYS A 262 -15.00 -25.51 22.41
C LYS A 262 -16.28 -24.93 21.81
N ARG A 263 -16.27 -24.57 20.52
CA ARG A 263 -17.41 -23.97 19.82
C ARG A 263 -18.46 -24.99 19.38
N TYR A 264 -18.03 -26.12 18.83
CA TYR A 264 -18.91 -27.05 18.11
C TYR A 264 -19.19 -28.37 18.83
N PHE A 265 -18.65 -28.58 20.04
CA PHE A 265 -18.89 -29.79 20.82
C PHE A 265 -20.37 -30.13 21.03
N VAL A 266 -21.24 -29.10 21.07
CA VAL A 266 -22.70 -29.27 21.20
C VAL A 266 -23.32 -30.10 20.07
N LEU A 267 -22.69 -30.14 18.88
CA LEU A 267 -23.17 -30.88 17.72
C LEU A 267 -23.00 -32.40 17.86
N CYS A 268 -22.17 -32.89 18.80
CA CYS A 268 -21.96 -34.32 19.03
C CYS A 268 -23.17 -35.07 19.62
N GLY A 269 -24.31 -34.41 19.87
CA GLY A 269 -25.58 -35.07 20.19
C GLY A 269 -25.62 -35.90 21.48
N LYS A 270 -24.60 -35.84 22.35
CA LYS A 270 -24.59 -36.51 23.66
C LYS A 270 -24.90 -35.51 24.78
N PRO A 271 -26.16 -35.42 25.27
CA PRO A 271 -26.58 -34.46 26.31
C PRO A 271 -26.08 -34.80 27.73
N LYS A 272 -24.91 -35.44 27.89
CA LYS A 272 -24.39 -35.84 29.22
C LYS A 272 -22.95 -35.50 29.51
N ILE A 273 -22.27 -34.72 28.66
CA ILE A 273 -20.98 -34.14 29.06
C ILE A 273 -20.99 -32.67 28.68
N ILE A 274 -21.56 -31.84 29.55
CA ILE A 274 -21.13 -30.44 29.61
C ILE A 274 -19.69 -30.51 30.13
N LEU A 275 -18.73 -30.70 29.21
CA LEU A 275 -17.32 -30.52 29.53
C LEU A 275 -17.16 -29.05 29.88
N ARG A 276 -17.26 -28.72 31.18
CA ARG A 276 -16.86 -27.40 31.69
C ARG A 276 -15.41 -27.07 31.30
N ASN A 277 -14.61 -28.09 30.97
CA ASN A 277 -13.30 -28.01 30.32
C ASN A 277 -13.12 -29.17 29.33
N PRO A 278 -13.12 -28.96 28.00
CA PRO A 278 -12.73 -30.01 27.06
C PRO A 278 -11.27 -30.39 27.29
N PRO A 279 -10.92 -31.69 27.34
CA PRO A 279 -9.54 -32.12 27.51
C PRO A 279 -8.72 -31.63 26.31
N LYS A 280 -7.64 -30.86 26.56
CA LYS A 280 -6.72 -30.37 25.52
C LYS A 280 -6.08 -31.54 24.77
N GLU A 281 -5.71 -32.59 25.51
CA GLU A 281 -5.22 -33.86 25.00
C GLU A 281 -6.34 -34.58 24.23
N ASN A 282 -6.15 -34.76 22.91
CA ASN A 282 -7.10 -35.33 21.93
C ASN A 282 -8.04 -34.35 21.19
N SER A 283 -7.81 -33.03 21.24
CA SER A 283 -8.64 -32.05 20.50
C SER A 283 -8.79 -32.38 18.99
N LYS A 284 -7.71 -32.84 18.34
CA LYS A 284 -7.74 -33.26 16.92
C LYS A 284 -8.70 -34.43 16.66
N LYS A 285 -8.71 -35.44 17.53
CA LYS A 285 -9.61 -36.61 17.41
C LYS A 285 -11.07 -36.22 17.64
N ILE A 286 -11.32 -35.29 18.57
CA ILE A 286 -12.68 -34.80 18.83
C ILE A 286 -13.19 -33.97 17.65
N CYS A 287 -12.33 -33.15 17.03
CA CYS A 287 -12.67 -32.44 15.79
C CYS A 287 -13.07 -33.42 14.68
N ASP A 288 -12.28 -34.47 14.45
CA ASP A 288 -12.60 -35.52 13.47
C ASP A 288 -13.94 -36.20 13.77
N GLN A 289 -14.26 -36.48 15.04
CA GLN A 289 -15.57 -37.01 15.44
C GLN A 289 -16.73 -36.04 15.16
N ILE A 290 -16.55 -34.75 15.44
CA ILE A 290 -17.56 -33.72 15.15
C ILE A 290 -17.77 -33.64 13.63
N LEU A 291 -16.69 -33.56 12.84
CA LEU A 291 -16.77 -33.42 11.38
C LEU A 291 -17.42 -34.63 10.72
N LYS A 292 -17.18 -35.84 11.24
CA LYS A 292 -17.84 -37.08 10.79
C LYS A 292 -19.35 -37.12 11.03
N THR A 293 -19.92 -36.19 11.79
CA THR A 293 -21.39 -36.05 11.90
C THR A 293 -22.03 -35.48 10.63
N ALA A 294 -21.24 -34.86 9.74
CA ALA A 294 -21.66 -34.29 8.45
C ALA A 294 -20.83 -34.88 7.28
N PRO A 295 -20.94 -36.20 7.01
CA PRO A 295 -20.12 -36.89 6.01
C PRO A 295 -20.32 -36.37 4.58
N GLU A 296 -21.47 -35.77 4.27
CA GLU A 296 -21.78 -35.19 2.97
C GLU A 296 -20.89 -33.97 2.61
N ARG A 297 -20.18 -33.40 3.60
CA ARG A 297 -19.29 -32.24 3.44
C ARG A 297 -17.81 -32.60 3.60
N SER A 298 -17.43 -33.86 3.38
CA SER A 298 -16.04 -34.31 3.55
C SER A 298 -15.02 -33.55 2.71
N ASN A 299 -15.45 -32.92 1.62
CA ASN A 299 -14.59 -32.16 0.70
C ASN A 299 -14.50 -30.67 1.06
N GLU A 300 -15.22 -30.21 2.09
CA GLU A 300 -15.30 -28.79 2.50
C GLU A 300 -14.38 -28.47 3.70
N TYR A 301 -13.60 -29.44 4.18
CA TYR A 301 -12.67 -29.23 5.28
C TYR A 301 -11.36 -30.00 5.11
N GLU A 302 -10.30 -29.46 5.70
CA GLU A 302 -9.00 -30.14 5.80
C GLU A 302 -8.42 -30.01 7.22
N MET A 303 -7.77 -31.08 7.66
CA MET A 303 -7.23 -31.25 9.01
C MET A 303 -5.70 -31.15 9.00
N GLY A 304 -5.18 -29.94 9.21
CA GLY A 304 -3.73 -29.67 9.22
C GLY A 304 -2.94 -30.32 10.37
N GLU A 305 -1.62 -30.26 10.29
CA GLU A 305 -0.75 -30.83 11.34
C GLU A 305 -0.62 -29.95 12.59
N ASN A 306 -0.62 -28.62 12.44
CA ASN A 306 -0.09 -27.67 13.42
C ASN A 306 -1.14 -26.71 14.03
N LYS A 307 -2.45 -26.93 13.80
CA LYS A 307 -3.58 -26.14 14.35
C LYS A 307 -3.70 -26.12 15.90
N GLU A 308 -2.62 -26.33 16.65
CA GLU A 308 -2.53 -26.09 18.10
C GLU A 308 -2.27 -24.61 18.45
N SER A 309 -1.86 -23.77 17.49
CA SER A 309 -1.53 -22.36 17.75
C SER A 309 -1.94 -21.43 16.60
N ALA A 310 -3.23 -21.15 16.52
CA ALA A 310 -3.81 -19.96 15.87
C ALA A 310 -4.99 -19.48 16.72
#